data_AF-A0A6A0QZL4-F1
#
_entry.id   AF-A0A6A0QZL4-F1
#
_cell.length_a   1.000
_cell.length_b   1.000
_cell.length_c   1.000
_cell.angle_alpha   90.00
_cell.angle_beta   90.00
_cell.angle_gamma   90.00
#
_symmetry.space_group_name_H-M   'P 1'
#
loop_
_entity.id
_entity.type
_entity.pdbx_description
1 polymer ?
#
loop_
_entity_poly.entity_id
_entity_poly.type
_entity_poly.pdbx_seq_one_letter_code
_entity_poly.pdbx_strand_id
1 'polypeptide(L)'
;MKRIITVTVFGIASLVFALPVAAAAPVGARPPTQVPEVIRGNTVTLAFTGDMLVHNRIARKAAELAKEAEADFDFTPMFDEVRSVISAADLAICHQEVTLDVPGHPIGVFPRLSAPGEFASAVAGAGYDGCSTASNHSTDYGTSGIESTIAVLDEAGLGHTGTATTEVRSHGVLYELDHLTVGHLSATYGVQVYRPEHEWSVGLIDTDRIIADAEALKEGGADWVVVSLHWGSQYRVSTTAQQLSVADTLTASDAIDMIVGHHAHVLQAVERVNGKLVAYGLGNFLSNQSAGYSGPNTEDGAVLMIRLRSDSEGSWSLWDTAYMPTWVHRKAGGYTIWPALGPSPEDLSPRYQEQSAARSLKNFTFDGRQVPGLSGDEAVAWLESDPKRGRFWPRWPVHR
;
A
#
# COMPACT_ATOMS: atom_id res chain seq x y z
N MET A 1 -17.99 11.98 -4.74
CA MET A 1 -17.71 12.89 -3.61
C MET A 1 -16.26 12.64 -3.20
N LYS A 2 -15.43 13.68 -2.99
CA LYS A 2 -14.07 13.45 -2.44
C LYS A 2 -14.25 12.87 -1.03
N ARG A 3 -13.55 11.78 -0.71
CA ARG A 3 -13.49 11.25 0.66
C ARG A 3 -12.84 12.32 1.54
N ILE A 4 -13.41 12.56 2.71
CA ILE A 4 -12.76 13.41 3.71
C ILE A 4 -12.04 12.43 4.63
N ILE A 5 -10.75 12.24 4.39
CA ILE A 5 -9.86 11.50 5.28
C ILE A 5 -8.97 12.55 5.94
N THR A 6 -8.99 12.61 7.27
CA THR A 6 -8.03 13.45 7.99
C THR A 6 -6.74 12.64 8.10
N VAL A 7 -5.65 13.22 7.59
CA VAL A 7 -4.31 12.67 7.79
C VAL A 7 -3.61 13.52 8.84
N THR A 8 -3.26 12.89 9.96
CA THR A 8 -2.54 13.55 11.05
C THR A 8 -1.15 12.94 11.19
N VAL A 9 -0.13 13.81 11.17
CA VAL A 9 1.24 13.42 11.56
C VAL A 9 1.23 13.11 13.05
N PHE A 10 1.60 11.90 13.41
CA PHE A 10 1.68 11.50 14.81
C PHE A 10 2.99 12.00 15.43
N GLY A 11 2.90 12.76 16.53
CA GLY A 11 4.06 13.24 17.27
C GLY A 11 4.00 12.82 18.73
N ILE A 12 5.09 12.27 19.24
CA ILE A 12 5.20 11.90 20.66
C ILE A 12 5.32 13.19 21.48
N ALA A 13 4.20 13.69 21.98
CA ALA A 13 4.17 14.74 22.99
C ALA A 13 3.92 14.10 24.36
N SER A 14 4.90 14.23 25.27
CA SER A 14 4.72 13.83 26.67
C SER A 14 3.66 14.71 27.33
N LEU A 15 2.50 14.15 27.69
CA LEU A 15 1.56 14.80 28.62
C LEU A 15 1.12 13.83 29.73
N VAL A 16 1.40 14.24 30.96
CA VAL A 16 0.98 13.62 32.21
C VAL A 16 -0.30 14.32 32.68
N PHE A 17 -1.39 13.60 32.96
CA PHE A 17 -2.38 13.97 33.98
C PHE A 17 -3.17 12.74 34.49
N ALA A 18 -3.49 12.75 35.79
CA ALA A 18 -4.19 11.70 36.52
C ALA A 18 -5.56 12.18 37.09
N LEU A 19 -6.61 11.36 36.85
CA LEU A 19 -7.76 10.88 37.69
C LEU A 19 -8.62 11.86 38.56
N PRO A 20 -9.95 11.59 38.78
CA PRO A 20 -10.45 10.32 39.34
C PRO A 20 -11.81 9.73 38.86
N VAL A 21 -12.02 8.51 39.36
CA VAL A 21 -13.13 7.55 39.24
C VAL A 21 -14.38 7.96 40.04
N ALA A 22 -15.56 7.61 39.53
CA ALA A 22 -16.79 7.46 40.34
C ALA A 22 -17.46 6.10 40.06
N ALA A 23 -17.87 5.43 41.13
CA ALA A 23 -18.51 4.11 41.13
C ALA A 23 -20.04 4.20 41.17
N ALA A 24 -20.73 3.25 40.54
CA ALA A 24 -22.15 2.95 40.78
C ALA A 24 -22.40 1.43 40.80
N ALA A 25 -23.33 1.02 41.67
CA ALA A 25 -23.59 -0.34 42.17
C ALA A 25 -24.51 -1.19 41.25
N PRO A 26 -24.74 -2.50 41.53
CA PRO A 26 -25.17 -3.49 40.56
C PRO A 26 -26.70 -3.59 40.40
N VAL A 27 -27.16 -3.93 39.19
CA VAL A 27 -28.56 -4.32 38.91
C VAL A 27 -28.58 -5.77 38.43
N GLY A 28 -29.43 -6.58 39.06
CA GLY A 28 -29.49 -8.03 38.94
C GLY A 28 -29.94 -8.57 37.57
N ALA A 29 -29.46 -9.78 37.28
CA ALA A 29 -29.62 -10.50 36.02
C ALA A 29 -31.04 -11.04 35.78
N ARG A 30 -31.49 -10.97 34.51
CA ARG A 30 -32.63 -11.71 33.96
C ARG A 30 -32.07 -12.78 33.00
N PRO A 31 -32.62 -14.01 32.92
CA PRO A 31 -32.07 -15.05 32.04
C PRO A 31 -32.35 -14.74 30.56
N PRO A 32 -31.47 -15.11 29.63
CA PRO A 32 -31.53 -14.65 28.25
C PRO A 32 -32.57 -15.43 27.45
N THR A 33 -33.46 -14.70 26.77
CA THR A 33 -34.15 -15.22 25.60
C THR A 33 -33.17 -15.08 24.43
N GLN A 34 -32.63 -16.20 23.93
CA GLN A 34 -31.79 -16.21 22.74
C GLN A 34 -32.63 -15.79 21.52
N VAL A 35 -32.57 -14.51 21.19
CA VAL A 35 -32.89 -14.00 19.87
C VAL A 35 -31.63 -14.22 19.01
N PRO A 36 -31.72 -14.78 17.79
CA PRO A 36 -30.54 -14.90 16.93
C PRO A 36 -29.90 -13.53 16.77
N GLU A 37 -28.62 -13.44 17.14
CA GLU A 37 -27.84 -12.22 17.11
C GLU A 37 -27.82 -11.68 15.69
N VAL A 38 -28.51 -10.56 15.47
CA VAL A 38 -28.29 -9.74 14.29
C VAL A 38 -26.86 -9.27 14.41
N ILE A 39 -25.93 -9.89 13.66
CA ILE A 39 -24.51 -9.54 13.72
C ILE A 39 -24.34 -8.09 13.23
N ARG A 40 -24.25 -7.14 14.18
CA ARG A 40 -23.96 -5.73 13.97
C ARG A 40 -22.44 -5.54 13.87
N GLY A 41 -21.98 -4.70 12.96
CA GLY A 41 -20.56 -4.37 12.79
C GLY A 41 -20.35 -3.52 11.54
N ASN A 42 -19.44 -2.56 11.61
CA ASN A 42 -19.05 -1.73 10.48
C ASN A 42 -18.04 -2.48 9.62
N THR A 43 -17.93 -2.12 8.33
CA THR A 43 -16.93 -2.69 7.44
C THR A 43 -16.22 -1.59 6.67
N VAL A 44 -14.92 -1.76 6.51
CA VAL A 44 -14.02 -0.83 5.82
C VAL A 44 -13.16 -1.63 4.86
N THR A 45 -12.90 -1.09 3.67
CA THR A 45 -12.06 -1.69 2.64
C THR A 45 -10.77 -0.91 2.48
N LEU A 46 -9.65 -1.62 2.37
CA LEU A 46 -8.34 -1.04 2.13
C LEU A 46 -7.74 -1.64 0.86
N ALA A 47 -7.04 -0.83 0.07
CA ALA A 47 -6.33 -1.26 -1.12
C ALA A 47 -4.84 -0.87 -1.04
N PHE A 48 -3.97 -1.79 -1.45
CA PHE A 48 -2.53 -1.60 -1.50
C PHE A 48 -1.99 -2.01 -2.86
N THR A 49 -1.02 -1.26 -3.38
CA THR A 49 -0.42 -1.55 -4.69
C THR A 49 1.10 -1.67 -4.62
N GLY A 50 1.67 -2.27 -5.66
CA GLY A 50 3.11 -2.45 -5.82
C GLY A 50 3.91 -1.17 -6.07
N ASP A 51 5.16 -1.37 -6.48
CA ASP A 51 6.17 -0.33 -6.65
C ASP A 51 5.78 0.69 -7.74
N MET A 52 5.79 1.98 -7.39
CA MET A 52 5.73 3.09 -8.36
C MET A 52 7.13 3.58 -8.68
N LEU A 53 7.70 3.02 -9.75
CA LEU A 53 9.09 3.20 -10.15
C LEU A 53 9.16 3.92 -11.51
N VAL A 54 9.01 5.25 -11.47
CA VAL A 54 9.01 6.10 -12.67
C VAL A 54 10.42 6.22 -13.24
N HIS A 55 10.66 5.53 -14.35
CA HIS A 55 11.88 5.66 -15.15
C HIS A 55 11.73 6.73 -16.23
N ASN A 56 12.85 7.13 -16.84
CA ASN A 56 12.89 8.15 -17.89
C ASN A 56 11.92 7.90 -19.06
N ARG A 57 11.66 6.64 -19.43
CA ARG A 57 10.71 6.33 -20.52
C ARG A 57 9.26 6.59 -20.13
N ILE A 58 8.90 6.38 -18.87
CA ILE A 58 7.57 6.70 -18.34
C ILE A 58 7.41 8.23 -18.33
N ALA A 59 8.39 8.95 -17.78
CA ALA A 59 8.34 10.42 -17.76
C ALA A 59 8.29 11.04 -19.16
N ARG A 60 9.04 10.50 -20.13
CA ARG A 60 8.93 10.93 -21.53
C ARG A 60 7.54 10.71 -22.09
N LYS A 61 6.91 9.57 -21.78
CA LYS A 61 5.54 9.31 -22.21
C LYS A 61 4.56 10.29 -21.56
N ALA A 62 4.74 10.60 -20.28
CA ALA A 62 3.92 11.60 -19.59
C ALA A 62 4.06 13.00 -20.24
N ALA A 63 5.28 13.40 -20.63
CA ALA A 63 5.49 14.65 -21.36
C ALA A 63 4.88 14.65 -22.77
N GLU A 64 4.78 13.48 -23.42
CA GLU A 64 4.07 13.35 -24.70
C GLU A 64 2.57 13.53 -24.53
N LEU A 65 1.98 12.95 -23.48
CA LEU A 65 0.55 13.07 -23.14
C LEU A 65 0.18 14.49 -22.71
N ALA A 66 1.08 15.18 -22.00
CA ALA A 66 0.85 16.52 -21.47
C ALA A 66 0.65 17.61 -22.54
N LYS A 67 1.05 17.36 -23.80
CA LYS A 67 0.90 18.30 -24.92
C LYS A 67 -0.55 18.72 -25.17
N GLU A 68 -1.51 17.91 -24.70
CA GLU A 68 -2.94 18.20 -24.79
C GLU A 68 -3.49 18.89 -23.53
N ALA A 69 -2.72 18.98 -22.45
CA ALA A 69 -3.16 19.35 -21.09
C ALA A 69 -2.54 20.64 -20.51
N GLU A 70 -1.74 21.39 -21.29
CA GLU A 70 -1.03 22.61 -20.82
C GLU A 70 -0.15 22.41 -19.56
N ALA A 71 0.35 21.19 -19.35
CA ALA A 71 1.29 20.81 -18.29
C ALA A 71 2.62 20.32 -18.89
N ASP A 72 3.66 20.21 -18.06
CA ASP A 72 4.95 19.63 -18.50
C ASP A 72 4.87 18.09 -18.55
N PHE A 73 4.08 17.47 -17.66
CA PHE A 73 3.84 16.03 -17.61
C PHE A 73 2.39 15.70 -17.28
N ASP A 74 1.82 14.67 -17.94
CA ASP A 74 0.52 14.09 -17.60
C ASP A 74 0.64 12.57 -17.43
N PHE A 75 0.50 12.13 -16.18
CA PHE A 75 0.52 10.72 -15.81
C PHE A 75 -0.88 10.13 -15.65
N THR A 76 -1.94 10.95 -15.72
CA THR A 76 -3.33 10.52 -15.49
C THR A 76 -3.73 9.33 -16.36
N PRO A 77 -3.46 9.34 -17.69
CA PRO A 77 -3.84 8.23 -18.56
C PRO A 77 -3.16 6.89 -18.25
N MET A 78 -2.11 6.90 -17.42
CA MET A 78 -1.42 5.69 -17.00
C MET A 78 -2.23 4.91 -15.96
N PHE A 79 -3.17 5.55 -15.26
CA PHE A 79 -3.98 4.99 -14.20
C PHE A 79 -5.43 4.70 -14.58
N ASP A 80 -5.88 5.11 -15.77
CA ASP A 80 -7.31 5.09 -16.16
C ASP A 80 -7.99 3.73 -15.92
N GLU A 81 -7.32 2.64 -16.29
CA GLU A 81 -7.88 1.28 -16.22
C GLU A 81 -7.94 0.69 -14.80
N VAL A 82 -7.25 1.30 -13.84
CA VAL A 82 -7.22 0.86 -12.43
C VAL A 82 -7.85 1.88 -11.48
N ARG A 83 -8.15 3.08 -11.98
CA ARG A 83 -8.72 4.18 -11.19
C ARG A 83 -10.02 3.81 -10.50
N SER A 84 -10.92 3.10 -11.18
CA SER A 84 -12.20 2.67 -10.59
C SER A 84 -12.00 1.76 -9.38
N VAL A 85 -11.00 0.87 -9.43
CA VAL A 85 -10.68 -0.04 -8.33
C VAL A 85 -10.02 0.71 -7.17
N ILE A 86 -9.00 1.54 -7.45
CA ILE A 86 -8.30 2.31 -6.43
C ILE A 86 -9.26 3.24 -5.69
N SER A 87 -10.04 4.03 -6.44
CA SER A 87 -11.00 4.99 -5.88
C SER A 87 -12.22 4.33 -5.23
N ALA A 88 -12.46 3.03 -5.41
CA ALA A 88 -13.56 2.32 -4.74
C ALA A 88 -13.24 1.87 -3.30
N ALA A 89 -11.97 1.69 -2.95
CA ALA A 89 -11.57 1.26 -1.59
C ALA A 89 -11.59 2.42 -0.60
N ASP A 90 -12.16 2.26 0.60
CA ASP A 90 -12.30 3.35 1.59
C ASP A 90 -10.97 4.04 1.97
N LEU A 91 -9.87 3.27 1.93
CA LEU A 91 -8.51 3.77 2.06
C LEU A 91 -7.59 3.07 1.04
N ALA A 92 -6.95 3.83 0.15
CA ALA A 92 -5.98 3.31 -0.82
C ALA A 92 -4.56 3.85 -0.54
N ILE A 93 -3.62 2.95 -0.32
CA ILE A 93 -2.22 3.27 0.01
C ILE A 93 -1.27 2.78 -1.09
N CYS A 94 -0.47 3.70 -1.60
CA CYS A 94 0.53 3.47 -2.65
C CYS A 94 1.92 3.18 -2.06
N HIS A 95 2.87 2.78 -2.92
CA HIS A 95 4.30 2.79 -2.60
C HIS A 95 5.04 3.70 -3.58
N GLN A 96 5.40 4.89 -3.11
CA GLN A 96 6.17 5.88 -3.84
C GLN A 96 7.65 5.59 -3.65
N GLU A 97 8.25 4.84 -4.58
CA GLU A 97 9.61 4.35 -4.42
C GLU A 97 10.66 5.44 -4.66
N VAL A 98 10.46 6.31 -5.64
CA VAL A 98 11.47 7.29 -6.08
C VAL A 98 11.21 8.68 -5.54
N THR A 99 12.25 9.51 -5.49
CA THR A 99 12.10 10.94 -5.14
C THR A 99 11.22 11.69 -6.16
N LEU A 100 10.57 12.77 -5.74
CA LEU A 100 9.70 13.58 -6.60
C LEU A 100 10.21 15.02 -6.73
N ASP A 101 10.13 15.54 -7.95
CA ASP A 101 10.37 16.93 -8.36
C ASP A 101 11.70 17.55 -7.91
N VAL A 102 12.79 16.77 -7.88
CA VAL A 102 14.05 17.28 -7.33
C VAL A 102 14.67 18.33 -8.29
N PRO A 103 14.76 19.62 -7.90
CA PRO A 103 15.09 20.68 -8.84
C PRO A 103 16.50 20.55 -9.44
N GLY A 104 16.61 20.78 -10.75
CA GLY A 104 17.90 20.76 -11.46
C GLY A 104 18.51 19.38 -11.67
N HIS A 105 17.79 18.30 -11.36
CA HIS A 105 18.25 16.93 -11.52
C HIS A 105 17.55 16.17 -12.65
N PRO A 106 18.22 15.18 -13.28
CA PRO A 106 17.62 14.37 -14.35
C PRO A 106 16.46 13.50 -13.86
N ILE A 107 15.38 13.45 -14.64
CA ILE A 107 14.21 12.62 -14.37
C ILE A 107 14.45 11.16 -14.81
N GLY A 108 14.28 10.23 -13.87
CA GLY A 108 14.21 8.78 -14.11
C GLY A 108 15.48 8.14 -14.67
N VAL A 109 16.67 8.67 -14.37
CA VAL A 109 17.96 8.19 -14.89
C VAL A 109 18.75 7.44 -13.82
N PHE A 110 18.77 6.11 -13.91
CA PHE A 110 19.60 5.26 -13.04
C PHE A 110 21.08 5.71 -13.03
N PRO A 111 21.79 5.72 -11.88
CA PRO A 111 21.42 5.15 -10.58
C PRO A 111 20.66 6.10 -9.63
N ARG A 112 20.20 7.28 -10.10
CA ARG A 112 19.43 8.22 -9.28
C ARG A 112 18.09 8.50 -9.91
N LEU A 113 17.02 8.02 -9.29
CA LEU A 113 15.67 8.14 -9.80
C LEU A 113 14.93 9.28 -9.11
N SER A 114 14.39 10.15 -9.94
CA SER A 114 13.38 11.13 -9.56
C SER A 114 12.29 11.15 -10.61
N ALA A 115 11.03 11.31 -10.20
CA ALA A 115 9.89 11.55 -11.07
C ALA A 115 9.47 13.03 -11.02
N PRO A 116 8.78 13.55 -12.05
CA PRO A 116 8.14 14.87 -11.99
C PRO A 116 7.08 14.95 -10.88
N GLY A 117 6.84 16.15 -10.36
CA GLY A 117 5.87 16.37 -9.28
C GLY A 117 4.42 16.05 -9.67
N GLU A 118 4.06 16.22 -10.95
CA GLU A 118 2.74 15.88 -11.50
C GLU A 118 2.40 14.40 -11.35
N PHE A 119 3.40 13.54 -11.11
CA PHE A 119 3.16 12.14 -10.79
C PHE A 119 2.31 11.99 -9.52
N ALA A 120 2.59 12.76 -8.46
CA ALA A 120 1.79 12.73 -7.23
C ALA A 120 0.35 13.21 -7.48
N SER A 121 0.17 14.21 -8.34
CA SER A 121 -1.16 14.69 -8.73
C SER A 121 -1.97 13.60 -9.45
N ALA A 122 -1.33 12.83 -10.34
CA ALA A 122 -1.98 11.69 -10.99
C ALA A 122 -2.29 10.55 -10.02
N VAL A 123 -1.40 10.27 -9.07
CA VAL A 123 -1.63 9.30 -7.98
C VAL A 123 -2.83 9.71 -7.13
N ALA A 124 -2.89 10.96 -6.66
CA ALA A 124 -4.07 11.47 -5.96
C ALA A 124 -5.34 11.42 -6.84
N GLY A 125 -5.23 11.77 -8.12
CA GLY A 125 -6.32 11.71 -9.11
C GLY A 125 -6.85 10.29 -9.38
N ALA A 126 -5.99 9.27 -9.25
CA ALA A 126 -6.36 7.86 -9.33
C ALA A 126 -7.17 7.38 -8.10
N GLY A 127 -7.16 8.15 -7.01
CA GLY A 127 -7.95 7.90 -5.80
C GLY A 127 -7.14 7.35 -4.63
N TYR A 128 -5.81 7.44 -4.66
CA TYR A 128 -4.98 7.14 -3.49
C TYR A 128 -5.14 8.23 -2.43
N ASP A 129 -5.11 7.80 -1.17
CA ASP A 129 -5.19 8.67 0.00
C ASP A 129 -3.83 8.89 0.65
N GLY A 130 -2.88 7.99 0.39
CA GLY A 130 -1.50 8.15 0.85
C GLY A 130 -0.53 7.13 0.27
N CYS A 131 0.74 7.25 0.66
CA CYS A 131 1.83 6.46 0.14
C CYS A 131 2.88 6.14 1.21
N SER A 132 3.46 4.95 1.13
CA SER A 132 4.73 4.66 1.78
C SER A 132 5.90 5.17 0.93
N THR A 133 6.94 5.70 1.57
CA THR A 133 8.07 6.37 0.87
C THR A 133 9.45 5.83 1.25
N ALA A 134 9.57 4.95 2.27
CA ALA A 134 10.86 4.35 2.60
C ALA A 134 11.25 3.31 1.54
N SER A 135 12.35 3.54 0.86
CA SER A 135 12.87 2.69 -0.21
C SER A 135 14.38 2.83 -0.33
N ASN A 136 15.00 1.99 -1.17
CA ASN A 136 16.40 2.20 -1.50
C ASN A 136 16.66 3.49 -2.31
N HIS A 137 15.62 4.09 -2.91
CA HIS A 137 15.69 5.31 -3.71
C HIS A 137 15.29 6.58 -2.93
N SER A 138 14.89 6.49 -1.66
CA SER A 138 14.44 7.65 -0.85
C SER A 138 15.47 8.77 -0.74
N THR A 139 16.76 8.43 -0.88
CA THR A 139 17.88 9.37 -0.71
C THR A 139 18.69 9.53 -1.98
N ASP A 140 18.15 9.23 -3.16
CA ASP A 140 18.90 9.32 -4.43
C ASP A 140 19.47 10.73 -4.68
N TYR A 141 18.83 11.75 -4.11
CA TYR A 141 19.29 13.15 -4.11
C TYR A 141 19.45 13.72 -2.69
N GLY A 142 19.74 12.85 -1.71
CA GLY A 142 19.95 13.22 -0.31
C GLY A 142 18.75 13.94 0.32
N THR A 143 19.01 14.84 1.28
CA THR A 143 17.97 15.62 1.99
C THR A 143 17.08 16.40 1.05
N SER A 144 17.63 16.99 -0.02
CA SER A 144 16.83 17.74 -1.00
C SER A 144 15.79 16.86 -1.73
N GLY A 145 16.13 15.60 -1.99
CA GLY A 145 15.19 14.64 -2.56
C GLY A 145 14.06 14.27 -1.60
N ILE A 146 14.38 14.13 -0.31
CA ILE A 146 13.39 13.86 0.74
C ILE A 146 12.44 15.04 0.91
N GLU A 147 12.97 16.25 1.07
CA GLU A 147 12.19 17.48 1.26
C GLU A 147 11.25 17.74 0.07
N SER A 148 11.77 17.62 -1.15
CA SER A 148 10.98 17.80 -2.37
C SER A 148 9.86 16.76 -2.49
N THR A 149 10.17 15.49 -2.20
CA THR A 149 9.16 14.41 -2.23
C THR A 149 8.04 14.67 -1.24
N ILE A 150 8.38 15.05 -0.01
CA ILE A 150 7.41 15.35 1.04
C ILE A 150 6.56 16.56 0.66
N ALA A 151 7.17 17.62 0.13
CA ALA A 151 6.44 18.82 -0.30
C ALA A 151 5.42 18.52 -1.40
N VAL A 152 5.81 17.74 -2.41
CA VAL A 152 4.92 17.35 -3.52
C VAL A 152 3.78 16.45 -3.04
N LEU A 153 4.03 15.51 -2.13
CA LEU A 153 2.98 14.65 -1.56
C LEU A 153 2.02 15.45 -0.69
N ASP A 154 2.54 16.36 0.16
CA ASP A 154 1.73 17.27 0.98
C ASP A 154 0.85 18.18 0.09
N GLU A 155 1.39 18.72 -1.02
CA GLU A 155 0.65 19.54 -1.99
C GLU A 155 -0.45 18.75 -2.72
N ALA A 156 -0.17 17.49 -3.07
CA ALA A 156 -1.16 16.59 -3.68
C ALA A 156 -2.24 16.11 -2.69
N GLY A 157 -2.07 16.37 -1.39
CA GLY A 157 -2.97 15.92 -0.34
C GLY A 157 -2.86 14.43 -0.03
N LEU A 158 -1.71 13.82 -0.32
CA LEU A 158 -1.43 12.41 -0.03
C LEU A 158 -0.77 12.29 1.34
N GLY A 159 -1.37 11.48 2.23
CA GLY A 159 -0.68 11.08 3.47
C GLY A 159 0.59 10.29 3.15
N HIS A 160 1.62 10.41 3.98
CA HIS A 160 2.86 9.65 3.73
C HIS A 160 3.68 9.37 4.98
N THR A 161 4.44 8.28 4.91
CA THR A 161 5.35 7.82 5.97
C THR A 161 6.51 7.05 5.35
N GLY A 162 7.65 7.04 6.06
CA GLY A 162 8.88 6.34 5.65
C GLY A 162 10.03 7.29 5.29
N THR A 163 9.72 8.54 4.98
CA THR A 163 10.68 9.64 4.88
C THR A 163 10.17 10.82 5.69
N ALA A 164 11.07 11.60 6.28
CA ALA A 164 10.68 12.72 7.13
C ALA A 164 11.66 13.89 7.06
N THR A 165 11.12 15.10 7.23
CA THR A 165 11.89 16.36 7.40
C THR A 165 12.11 16.72 8.87
N THR A 166 11.46 16.01 9.79
CA THR A 166 11.64 16.15 11.25
C THR A 166 11.48 14.80 11.92
N GLU A 167 12.07 14.61 13.10
CA GLU A 167 11.89 13.39 13.89
C GLU A 167 10.42 13.10 14.19
N VAL A 168 9.64 14.13 14.54
CA VAL A 168 8.20 14.02 14.78
C VAL A 168 7.47 13.39 13.58
N ARG A 169 7.81 13.79 12.36
CA ARG A 169 7.20 13.23 11.14
C ARG A 169 7.62 11.79 10.82
N SER A 170 8.61 11.22 11.52
CA SER A 170 9.12 9.88 11.25
C SER A 170 8.31 8.75 11.92
N HIS A 171 7.41 9.07 12.85
CA HIS A 171 6.70 8.09 13.68
C HIS A 171 5.42 7.51 13.05
N GLY A 172 5.19 7.78 11.76
CA GLY A 172 3.99 7.32 11.05
C GLY A 172 2.90 8.36 10.89
N VAL A 173 1.82 7.93 10.25
CA VAL A 173 0.63 8.75 10.00
C VAL A 173 -0.63 7.98 10.38
N LEU A 174 -1.65 8.73 10.79
CA LEU A 174 -2.99 8.21 11.04
C LEU A 174 -3.92 8.66 9.91
N TYR A 175 -4.65 7.71 9.33
CA TYR A 175 -5.77 7.96 8.42
C TYR A 175 -7.08 7.76 9.18
N GLU A 176 -7.79 8.86 9.43
CA GLU A 176 -9.08 8.84 10.12
C GLU A 176 -10.21 8.62 9.12
N LEU A 177 -10.86 7.45 9.21
CA LEU A 177 -12.07 7.08 8.48
C LEU A 177 -13.27 7.15 9.44
N ASP A 178 -14.51 7.12 8.94
CA ASP A 178 -15.73 7.32 9.74
C ASP A 178 -15.78 6.51 11.07
N HIS A 179 -15.29 5.27 11.07
CA HIS A 179 -15.37 4.34 12.21
C HIS A 179 -14.05 3.62 12.52
N LEU A 180 -12.99 3.89 11.77
CA LEU A 180 -11.72 3.20 11.85
C LEU A 180 -10.60 4.22 11.67
N THR A 181 -9.63 4.23 12.58
CA THR A 181 -8.36 4.93 12.38
C THR A 181 -7.28 3.94 11.97
N VAL A 182 -6.66 4.15 10.81
CA VAL A 182 -5.58 3.30 10.31
C VAL A 182 -4.23 3.99 10.56
N GLY A 183 -3.37 3.37 11.36
CA GLY A 183 -1.97 3.76 11.50
C GLY A 183 -1.12 3.17 10.39
N HIS A 184 -0.19 3.94 9.83
CA HIS A 184 0.71 3.51 8.78
C HIS A 184 2.16 3.85 9.10
N LEU A 185 3.01 2.83 9.00
CA LEU A 185 4.46 2.93 9.09
C LEU A 185 5.10 2.47 7.79
N SER A 186 6.28 2.99 7.47
CA SER A 186 7.08 2.51 6.35
C SER A 186 8.56 2.44 6.70
N ALA A 187 9.20 1.36 6.29
CA ALA A 187 10.63 1.16 6.49
C ALA A 187 11.28 0.41 5.32
N THR A 188 12.58 0.64 5.12
CA THR A 188 13.37 0.02 4.04
C THR A 188 14.59 -0.72 4.57
N TYR A 189 15.01 -1.77 3.86
CA TYR A 189 16.21 -2.54 4.19
C TYR A 189 17.52 -1.71 4.10
N GLY A 190 17.50 -0.60 3.36
CA GLY A 190 18.65 0.27 3.18
C GLY A 190 18.44 1.30 2.09
N VAL A 191 19.47 2.13 1.86
CA VAL A 191 19.48 3.20 0.85
C VAL A 191 20.59 2.98 -0.18
N GLN A 192 20.40 3.47 -1.41
CA GLN A 192 21.29 3.20 -2.53
C GLN A 192 22.45 4.20 -2.65
N VAL A 193 22.17 5.50 -2.61
CA VAL A 193 23.14 6.52 -3.07
C VAL A 193 23.72 7.32 -1.91
N TYR A 194 22.89 8.07 -1.19
CA TYR A 194 23.34 8.92 -0.10
C TYR A 194 22.88 8.33 1.24
N ARG A 195 23.72 8.44 2.27
CA ARG A 195 23.26 8.16 3.63
C ARG A 195 22.34 9.30 4.08
N PRO A 196 21.26 9.01 4.80
CA PRO A 196 20.44 10.06 5.40
C PRO A 196 21.26 10.86 6.40
N GLU A 197 21.05 12.19 6.44
CA GLU A 197 21.77 13.08 7.37
C GLU A 197 21.35 12.87 8.83
N HIS A 198 20.09 12.48 9.05
CA HIS A 198 19.56 12.11 10.35
C HIS A 198 18.95 10.70 10.30
N GLU A 199 19.03 9.96 11.40
CA GLU A 199 18.49 8.59 11.50
C GLU A 199 16.96 8.54 11.24
N TRP A 200 16.24 9.60 11.58
CA TRP A 200 14.79 9.72 11.35
C TRP A 200 14.41 10.12 9.93
N SER A 201 15.35 10.52 9.07
CA SER A 201 15.02 11.03 7.73
C SER A 201 14.47 9.94 6.80
N VAL A 202 14.86 8.68 7.03
CA VAL A 202 14.35 7.50 6.31
C VAL A 202 14.14 6.38 7.31
N GLY A 203 12.94 5.80 7.35
CA GLY A 203 12.65 4.62 8.15
C GLY A 203 13.49 3.44 7.67
N LEU A 204 14.44 2.98 8.48
CA LEU A 204 15.17 1.73 8.23
C LEU A 204 14.48 0.58 8.95
N ILE A 205 14.61 -0.64 8.42
CA ILE A 205 14.10 -1.84 9.09
C ILE A 205 14.91 -2.09 10.35
N ASP A 206 14.35 -1.62 11.45
CA ASP A 206 14.69 -1.93 12.84
C ASP A 206 13.39 -2.38 13.50
N THR A 207 13.32 -3.65 13.87
CA THR A 207 12.07 -4.25 14.36
C THR A 207 11.63 -3.66 15.69
N ASP A 208 12.57 -3.30 16.56
CA ASP A 208 12.26 -2.76 17.88
C ASP A 208 11.70 -1.34 17.73
N ARG A 209 12.31 -0.54 16.85
CA ARG A 209 11.80 0.79 16.53
C ARG A 209 10.41 0.75 15.88
N ILE A 210 10.21 -0.13 14.90
CA ILE A 210 8.91 -0.27 14.22
C ILE A 210 7.82 -0.68 15.22
N ILE A 211 8.12 -1.60 16.14
CA ILE A 211 7.17 -2.02 17.17
C ILE A 211 6.84 -0.85 18.10
N ALA A 212 7.85 -0.10 18.57
CA ALA A 212 7.63 1.06 19.44
C ALA A 212 6.78 2.16 18.74
N ASP A 213 7.05 2.44 17.47
CA ASP A 213 6.25 3.40 16.70
C ASP A 213 4.81 2.88 16.47
N ALA A 214 4.62 1.57 16.28
CA ALA A 214 3.29 0.97 16.15
C ALA A 214 2.51 1.05 17.46
N GLU A 215 3.14 0.78 18.60
CA GLU A 215 2.56 0.96 19.93
C GLU A 215 2.15 2.43 20.14
N ALA A 216 3.00 3.37 19.75
CA ALA A 216 2.69 4.79 19.85
C ALA A 216 1.50 5.20 18.95
N LEU A 217 1.39 4.64 17.74
CA LEU A 217 0.20 4.84 16.89
C LEU A 217 -1.06 4.26 17.53
N LYS A 218 -1.00 3.08 18.17
CA LYS A 218 -2.12 2.49 18.92
C LYS A 218 -2.53 3.40 20.10
N GLU A 219 -1.57 3.90 20.88
CA GLU A 219 -1.82 4.89 21.94
C GLU A 219 -2.42 6.20 21.39
N GLY A 220 -2.02 6.58 20.18
CA GLY A 220 -2.57 7.71 19.42
C GLY A 220 -3.97 7.50 18.84
N GLY A 221 -4.56 6.32 19.03
CA GLY A 221 -5.93 6.00 18.59
C GLY A 221 -6.02 5.18 17.32
N ALA A 222 -4.93 4.61 16.80
CA ALA A 222 -5.00 3.66 15.69
C ALA A 222 -5.76 2.39 16.11
N ASP A 223 -6.81 2.04 15.37
CA ASP A 223 -7.53 0.79 15.53
C ASP A 223 -6.82 -0.35 14.79
N TRP A 224 -6.19 -0.05 13.65
CA TRP A 224 -5.51 -0.99 12.77
C TRP A 224 -4.18 -0.42 12.30
N VAL A 225 -3.07 -1.16 12.39
CA VAL A 225 -1.73 -0.69 12.00
C VAL A 225 -1.15 -1.53 10.87
N VAL A 226 -0.76 -0.84 9.79
CA VAL A 226 -0.11 -1.42 8.61
C VAL A 226 1.35 -0.98 8.55
N VAL A 227 2.24 -1.92 8.28
CA VAL A 227 3.67 -1.64 8.06
C VAL A 227 4.04 -1.96 6.61
N SER A 228 4.41 -0.92 5.84
CA SER A 228 4.93 -1.06 4.48
C SER A 228 6.45 -1.24 4.49
N LEU A 229 6.92 -2.42 4.06
CA LEU A 229 8.34 -2.79 4.08
C LEU A 229 8.92 -2.90 2.68
N HIS A 230 9.95 -2.10 2.41
CA HIS A 230 10.74 -2.18 1.19
C HIS A 230 11.95 -3.08 1.45
N TRP A 231 11.89 -4.35 1.00
CA TRP A 231 12.78 -5.41 1.51
C TRP A 231 12.96 -6.59 0.55
N GLY A 232 13.81 -7.55 0.93
CA GLY A 232 14.03 -8.76 0.14
C GLY A 232 15.10 -8.58 -0.93
N SER A 233 14.99 -9.33 -2.02
CA SER A 233 15.95 -9.24 -3.13
C SER A 233 15.19 -8.99 -4.43
N GLN A 234 15.62 -7.99 -5.19
CA GLN A 234 15.04 -7.67 -6.48
C GLN A 234 14.93 -8.92 -7.36
N TYR A 235 13.79 -9.04 -8.03
CA TYR A 235 13.46 -10.05 -9.04
C TYR A 235 13.35 -11.48 -8.51
N ARG A 236 13.37 -11.67 -7.20
CA ARG A 236 13.28 -12.99 -6.56
C ARG A 236 11.85 -13.28 -6.12
N VAL A 237 11.21 -14.26 -6.76
CA VAL A 237 9.84 -14.70 -6.40
C VAL A 237 9.79 -15.36 -5.02
N SER A 238 10.84 -16.11 -4.63
CA SER A 238 10.92 -16.70 -3.29
C SER A 238 11.35 -15.66 -2.25
N THR A 239 10.73 -15.74 -1.08
CA THR A 239 11.07 -14.88 0.06
C THR A 239 12.48 -15.15 0.58
N THR A 240 13.12 -14.13 1.13
CA THR A 240 14.45 -14.24 1.76
C THR A 240 14.34 -14.57 3.24
N ALA A 241 15.41 -15.10 3.83
CA ALA A 241 15.45 -15.36 5.27
C ALA A 241 15.25 -14.08 6.12
N GLN A 242 15.72 -12.93 5.61
CA GLN A 242 15.48 -11.63 6.25
C GLN A 242 13.99 -11.29 6.25
N GLN A 243 13.30 -11.42 5.11
CA GLN A 243 11.86 -11.16 5.02
C GLN A 243 11.09 -12.04 6.00
N LEU A 244 11.40 -13.33 6.06
CA LEU A 244 10.76 -14.26 7.00
C LEU A 244 11.00 -13.88 8.47
N SER A 245 12.26 -13.58 8.83
CA SER A 245 12.63 -13.23 10.21
C SER A 245 12.01 -11.91 10.68
N VAL A 246 11.99 -10.89 9.82
CA VAL A 246 11.39 -9.58 10.13
C VAL A 246 9.87 -9.70 10.20
N ALA A 247 9.24 -10.44 9.27
CA ALA A 247 7.81 -10.71 9.30
C ALA A 247 7.39 -11.40 10.61
N ASP A 248 8.11 -12.45 11.02
CA ASP A 248 7.83 -13.19 12.26
C ASP A 248 7.91 -12.27 13.49
N THR A 249 9.00 -11.49 13.59
CA THR A 249 9.21 -10.57 14.72
C THR A 249 8.12 -9.50 14.82
N LEU A 250 7.82 -8.83 13.70
CA LEU A 250 6.85 -7.73 13.70
C LEU A 250 5.42 -8.24 13.92
N THR A 251 5.03 -9.34 13.29
CA THR A 251 3.68 -9.89 13.46
C THR A 251 3.44 -10.49 14.85
N ALA A 252 4.50 -10.84 15.59
CA ALA A 252 4.37 -11.26 16.98
C ALA A 252 3.93 -10.12 17.93
N SER A 253 4.09 -8.85 17.55
CA SER A 253 3.63 -7.71 18.37
C SER A 253 2.16 -7.41 18.13
N ASP A 254 1.35 -7.33 19.20
CA ASP A 254 -0.07 -6.97 19.14
C ASP A 254 -0.36 -5.57 18.58
N ALA A 255 0.65 -4.69 18.51
CA ALA A 255 0.50 -3.35 17.96
C ALA A 255 0.46 -3.31 16.42
N ILE A 256 0.89 -4.37 15.74
CA ILE A 256 0.95 -4.45 14.28
C ILE A 256 -0.10 -5.46 13.80
N ASP A 257 -0.90 -5.10 12.79
CA ASP A 257 -1.98 -5.95 12.29
C ASP A 257 -1.70 -6.55 10.91
N MET A 258 -0.88 -5.88 10.09
CA MET A 258 -0.56 -6.31 8.73
C MET A 258 0.77 -5.76 8.22
N ILE A 259 1.42 -6.54 7.35
CA ILE A 259 2.63 -6.13 6.61
C ILE A 259 2.36 -6.15 5.11
N VAL A 260 2.80 -5.11 4.42
CA VAL A 260 2.78 -5.00 2.95
C VAL A 260 4.19 -4.78 2.42
N GLY A 261 4.64 -5.67 1.55
CA GLY A 261 6.00 -5.71 1.05
C GLY A 261 6.16 -5.18 -0.37
N HIS A 262 7.32 -4.56 -0.61
CA HIS A 262 7.72 -3.87 -1.84
C HIS A 262 9.15 -4.30 -2.25
N HIS A 263 9.80 -3.60 -3.18
CA HIS A 263 11.21 -3.79 -3.61
C HIS A 263 11.52 -5.01 -4.48
N ALA A 264 10.88 -6.16 -4.22
CA ALA A 264 11.15 -7.37 -4.98
C ALA A 264 10.86 -7.20 -6.48
N HIS A 265 10.05 -6.20 -6.87
CA HIS A 265 9.61 -5.91 -8.24
C HIS A 265 8.94 -7.09 -8.94
N VAL A 266 8.55 -8.11 -8.19
CA VAL A 266 7.79 -9.27 -8.62
C VAL A 266 6.78 -9.62 -7.55
N LEU A 267 5.69 -10.24 -7.96
CA LEU A 267 4.73 -10.81 -7.02
C LEU A 267 5.39 -11.91 -6.19
N GLN A 268 5.29 -11.80 -4.87
CA GLN A 268 5.67 -12.83 -3.90
C GLN A 268 4.44 -13.30 -3.12
N ALA A 269 4.57 -14.39 -2.37
CA ALA A 269 3.46 -14.97 -1.62
C ALA A 269 2.83 -13.99 -0.61
N VAL A 270 1.57 -14.25 -0.30
CA VAL A 270 0.82 -13.67 0.82
C VAL A 270 0.61 -14.79 1.85
N GLU A 271 0.99 -14.57 3.10
CA GLU A 271 0.94 -15.62 4.13
C GLU A 271 0.37 -15.07 5.44
N ARG A 272 -0.12 -15.98 6.30
CA ARG A 272 -0.36 -15.69 7.71
C ARG A 272 0.87 -16.02 8.53
N VAL A 273 1.40 -15.01 9.18
CA VAL A 273 2.47 -15.14 10.17
C VAL A 273 1.90 -14.63 11.49
N ASN A 274 1.94 -15.47 12.53
CA ASN A 274 1.34 -15.15 13.84
C ASN A 274 -0.13 -14.68 13.76
N GLY A 275 -0.89 -15.27 12.83
CA GLY A 275 -2.31 -14.95 12.60
C GLY A 275 -2.58 -13.72 11.71
N LYS A 276 -1.55 -12.94 11.38
CA LYS A 276 -1.62 -11.66 10.66
C LYS A 276 -1.18 -11.79 9.22
N LEU A 277 -1.75 -10.96 8.35
CA LEU A 277 -1.49 -11.01 6.92
C LEU A 277 -0.13 -10.36 6.59
N VAL A 278 0.69 -11.07 5.82
CA VAL A 278 1.96 -10.57 5.29
C VAL A 278 1.94 -10.76 3.78
N ALA A 279 1.83 -9.67 3.03
CA ALA A 279 2.06 -9.70 1.59
C ALA A 279 3.55 -9.40 1.35
N TYR A 280 4.34 -10.39 0.92
CA TYR A 280 5.81 -10.21 0.88
C TYR A 280 6.29 -9.28 -0.24
N GLY A 281 5.55 -9.20 -1.34
CA GLY A 281 5.89 -8.38 -2.51
C GLY A 281 4.69 -8.25 -3.44
N LEU A 282 4.26 -7.01 -3.72
CA LEU A 282 3.14 -6.71 -4.62
C LEU A 282 3.55 -6.47 -6.08
N GLY A 283 4.83 -6.68 -6.42
CA GLY A 283 5.34 -6.47 -7.77
C GLY A 283 5.42 -4.99 -8.17
N ASN A 284 5.61 -4.75 -9.47
CA ASN A 284 5.63 -3.39 -10.01
C ASN A 284 4.21 -2.95 -10.35
N PHE A 285 3.79 -1.81 -9.83
CA PHE A 285 2.50 -1.22 -10.21
C PHE A 285 2.64 -0.31 -11.43
N LEU A 286 3.67 0.55 -11.46
CA LEU A 286 4.06 1.33 -12.64
C LEU A 286 5.58 1.35 -12.76
N SER A 287 6.13 0.67 -13.76
CA SER A 287 7.58 0.64 -14.01
C SER A 287 7.94 0.41 -15.47
N ASN A 288 9.19 0.70 -15.83
CA ASN A 288 9.76 0.40 -17.15
C ASN A 288 10.61 -0.88 -17.12
N GLN A 289 10.48 -1.72 -16.08
CA GLN A 289 11.16 -3.01 -16.02
C GLN A 289 10.44 -4.04 -16.90
N SER A 290 11.20 -4.94 -17.55
CA SER A 290 10.66 -5.99 -18.43
C SER A 290 11.37 -7.31 -18.26
N ALA A 291 10.68 -8.37 -18.72
CA ALA A 291 11.24 -9.69 -18.96
C ALA A 291 12.62 -9.68 -19.63
N GLY A 292 12.84 -8.79 -20.61
CA GLY A 292 14.09 -8.73 -21.37
C GLY A 292 15.27 -8.02 -20.68
N TYR A 293 15.03 -7.28 -19.59
CA TYR A 293 16.08 -6.51 -18.91
C TYR A 293 16.21 -6.89 -17.43
N SER A 294 15.08 -6.93 -16.71
CA SER A 294 15.03 -7.18 -15.27
C SER A 294 14.64 -8.63 -14.94
N GLY A 295 14.34 -9.44 -15.95
CA GLY A 295 13.91 -10.83 -15.79
C GLY A 295 12.38 -10.98 -15.82
N PRO A 296 11.88 -12.22 -16.01
CA PRO A 296 10.46 -12.49 -16.13
C PRO A 296 9.72 -12.04 -14.85
N ASN A 297 8.42 -11.76 -14.97
CA ASN A 297 7.52 -11.30 -13.90
C ASN A 297 7.64 -9.83 -13.47
N THR A 298 8.63 -9.08 -13.95
CA THR A 298 8.84 -7.67 -13.54
C THR A 298 7.89 -6.66 -14.16
N GLU A 299 7.03 -7.12 -15.06
CA GLU A 299 5.95 -6.31 -15.64
C GLU A 299 4.64 -6.49 -14.86
N ASP A 300 4.62 -7.42 -13.91
CA ASP A 300 3.41 -7.83 -13.18
C ASP A 300 3.37 -7.16 -11.80
N GLY A 301 2.16 -6.85 -11.37
CA GLY A 301 1.84 -6.32 -10.04
C GLY A 301 0.48 -6.79 -9.57
N ALA A 302 0.02 -6.28 -8.44
CA ALA A 302 -1.32 -6.51 -7.95
C ALA A 302 -1.86 -5.31 -7.16
N VAL A 303 -3.18 -5.15 -7.20
CA VAL A 303 -3.93 -4.44 -6.17
C VAL A 303 -4.38 -5.48 -5.15
N LEU A 304 -3.79 -5.45 -3.96
CA LEU A 304 -4.23 -6.24 -2.81
C LEU A 304 -5.37 -5.49 -2.11
N MET A 305 -6.51 -6.15 -1.93
CA MET A 305 -7.67 -5.57 -1.28
C MET A 305 -8.01 -6.37 -0.03
N ILE A 306 -8.25 -5.69 1.08
CA ILE A 306 -8.69 -6.30 2.32
C ILE A 306 -9.97 -5.64 2.80
N ARG A 307 -10.77 -6.42 3.53
CA ARG A 307 -11.97 -5.94 4.20
C ARG A 307 -11.80 -6.18 5.69
N LEU A 308 -11.89 -5.11 6.44
CA LEU A 308 -11.93 -5.15 7.90
C LEU A 308 -13.37 -5.11 8.37
N ARG A 309 -13.61 -5.72 9.51
CA ARG A 309 -14.91 -5.72 10.16
C ARG A 309 -14.75 -5.51 11.66
N SER A 310 -15.58 -4.62 12.21
CA SER A 310 -15.71 -4.46 13.65
C SER A 310 -16.65 -5.52 14.23
N ASP A 311 -16.35 -6.02 15.42
CA ASP A 311 -17.32 -6.76 16.23
C ASP A 311 -18.26 -5.80 16.99
N SER A 312 -19.07 -6.36 17.89
CA SER A 312 -20.02 -5.61 18.72
C SER A 312 -19.36 -4.81 19.85
N GLU A 313 -18.10 -5.12 20.17
CA GLU A 313 -17.28 -4.43 21.18
C GLU A 313 -16.42 -3.32 20.56
N GLY A 314 -16.40 -3.23 19.22
CA GLY A 314 -15.65 -2.23 18.45
C GLY A 314 -14.26 -2.68 18.02
N SER A 315 -13.88 -3.93 18.29
CA SER A 315 -12.59 -4.49 17.87
C SER A 315 -12.61 -4.83 16.39
N TRP A 316 -11.54 -4.47 15.67
CA TRP A 316 -11.42 -4.68 14.23
C TRP A 316 -10.61 -5.93 13.89
N SER A 317 -11.05 -6.66 12.87
CA SER A 317 -10.34 -7.85 12.37
C SER A 317 -10.41 -7.96 10.85
N LEU A 318 -9.41 -8.62 10.26
CA LEU A 318 -9.41 -8.98 8.85
C LEU A 318 -10.52 -9.99 8.56
N TRP A 319 -11.53 -9.57 7.80
CA TRP A 319 -12.70 -10.37 7.45
C TRP A 319 -12.53 -11.12 6.13
N ASP A 320 -11.98 -10.45 5.12
CA ASP A 320 -11.84 -11.00 3.77
C ASP A 320 -10.67 -10.36 3.02
N THR A 321 -10.12 -11.08 2.05
CA THR A 321 -8.98 -10.64 1.23
C THR A 321 -9.20 -11.04 -0.23
N ALA A 322 -8.95 -10.11 -1.13
CA ALA A 322 -8.98 -10.33 -2.57
C ALA A 322 -7.79 -9.65 -3.24
N TYR A 323 -7.54 -9.96 -4.51
CA TYR A 323 -6.57 -9.22 -5.30
C TYR A 323 -6.98 -9.12 -6.76
N MET A 324 -6.56 -8.04 -7.40
CA MET A 324 -6.61 -7.88 -8.84
C MET A 324 -5.18 -7.89 -9.37
N PRO A 325 -4.76 -8.91 -10.14
CA PRO A 325 -3.45 -8.89 -10.78
C PRO A 325 -3.42 -7.79 -11.84
N THR A 326 -2.29 -7.10 -11.96
CA THR A 326 -2.06 -6.02 -12.92
C THR A 326 -0.82 -6.28 -13.75
N TRP A 327 -0.75 -5.59 -14.88
CA TRP A 327 0.39 -5.61 -15.78
C TRP A 327 0.66 -4.20 -16.30
N VAL A 328 1.92 -3.81 -16.38
CA VAL A 328 2.30 -2.55 -17.03
C VAL A 328 2.38 -2.79 -18.53
N HIS A 329 1.40 -2.26 -19.25
CA HIS A 329 1.39 -2.28 -20.70
C HIS A 329 2.43 -1.30 -21.26
N ARG A 330 3.41 -1.84 -22.00
CA ARG A 330 4.55 -1.09 -22.56
C ARG A 330 4.63 -1.05 -24.10
N LYS A 331 3.67 -1.66 -24.80
CA LYS A 331 3.61 -1.73 -26.27
C LYS A 331 2.71 -0.60 -26.80
N ALA A 332 2.65 -0.46 -28.12
CA ALA A 332 1.90 0.62 -28.81
C ALA A 332 2.18 2.07 -28.34
N GLY A 333 3.29 2.30 -27.63
CA GLY A 333 3.64 3.62 -27.08
C GLY A 333 3.00 3.93 -25.73
N GLY A 334 2.45 2.96 -25.01
CA GLY A 334 1.83 3.14 -23.69
C GLY A 334 2.77 2.85 -22.50
N TYR A 335 2.43 3.43 -21.35
CA TYR A 335 2.78 2.97 -20.00
C TYR A 335 1.48 3.07 -19.20
N THR A 336 0.60 2.09 -19.38
CA THR A 336 -0.70 2.07 -18.69
C THR A 336 -0.75 0.84 -17.82
N ILE A 337 -1.30 0.97 -16.62
CA ILE A 337 -1.49 -0.12 -15.69
C ILE A 337 -2.79 -0.81 -16.06
N TRP A 338 -2.73 -2.05 -16.52
CA TRP A 338 -3.90 -2.81 -16.96
C TRP A 338 -4.24 -3.92 -15.96
N PRO A 339 -5.53 -4.20 -15.72
CA PRO A 339 -5.94 -5.47 -15.14
C PRO A 339 -5.42 -6.64 -15.99
N ALA A 340 -4.75 -7.60 -15.35
CA ALA A 340 -4.28 -8.80 -16.04
C ALA A 340 -5.41 -9.80 -16.33
N LEU A 341 -6.59 -9.61 -15.73
CA LEU A 341 -7.80 -10.38 -15.99
C LEU A 341 -8.89 -9.47 -16.53
N GLY A 342 -9.61 -9.92 -17.56
CA GLY A 342 -10.67 -9.15 -18.21
C GLY A 342 -10.39 -8.91 -19.70
N PRO A 343 -11.04 -7.92 -20.32
CA PRO A 343 -10.79 -7.60 -21.72
C PRO A 343 -9.36 -7.10 -21.94
N SER A 344 -8.77 -7.46 -23.08
CA SER A 344 -7.49 -6.92 -23.52
C SER A 344 -7.68 -5.58 -24.23
N PRO A 345 -6.68 -4.69 -24.22
CA PRO A 345 -6.66 -3.51 -25.09
C PRO A 345 -6.82 -3.92 -26.56
N GLU A 346 -7.65 -3.20 -27.33
CA GLU A 346 -7.92 -3.54 -28.74
C GLU A 346 -6.66 -3.56 -29.61
N ASP A 347 -5.66 -2.76 -29.25
CA ASP A 347 -4.40 -2.60 -29.97
C ASP A 347 -3.31 -3.62 -29.56
N LEU A 348 -3.63 -4.57 -28.67
CA LEU A 348 -2.70 -5.58 -28.18
C LEU A 348 -3.14 -7.01 -28.37
N SER A 349 -2.15 -7.87 -28.59
CA SER A 349 -2.36 -9.31 -28.54
C SER A 349 -2.76 -9.74 -27.12
N PRO A 350 -3.91 -10.45 -26.96
CA PRO A 350 -4.34 -10.98 -25.67
C PRO A 350 -3.29 -11.86 -24.96
N ARG A 351 -2.38 -12.46 -25.74
CA ARG A 351 -1.29 -13.30 -25.23
C ARG A 351 -0.45 -12.63 -24.13
N TYR A 352 -0.22 -11.32 -24.21
CA TYR A 352 0.58 -10.63 -23.19
C TYR A 352 -0.14 -10.59 -21.84
N GLN A 353 -1.43 -10.25 -21.88
CA GLN A 353 -2.30 -10.24 -20.71
C GLN A 353 -2.45 -11.66 -20.13
N GLU A 354 -2.71 -12.67 -20.97
CA GLU A 354 -2.79 -14.08 -20.56
C GLU A 354 -1.50 -14.57 -19.89
N GLN A 355 -0.33 -14.18 -20.41
CA GLN A 355 0.96 -14.52 -19.81
C GLN A 355 1.18 -13.84 -18.47
N SER A 356 0.77 -12.58 -18.32
CA SER A 356 0.82 -11.88 -17.04
C SER A 356 -0.12 -12.52 -16.02
N ALA A 357 -1.36 -12.82 -16.40
CA ALA A 357 -2.33 -13.51 -15.55
C ALA A 357 -1.80 -14.86 -15.07
N ALA A 358 -1.23 -15.67 -15.99
CA ALA A 358 -0.69 -16.97 -15.65
C ALA A 358 0.51 -16.89 -14.67
N ARG A 359 1.39 -15.88 -14.82
CA ARG A 359 2.51 -15.65 -13.89
C ARG A 359 2.01 -15.17 -12.54
N SER A 360 1.04 -14.26 -12.52
CA SER A 360 0.43 -13.72 -11.30
C SER A 360 -0.25 -14.82 -10.49
N LEU A 361 -1.11 -15.64 -11.11
CA LEU A 361 -1.76 -16.79 -10.48
C LEU A 361 -0.76 -17.85 -9.98
N LYS A 362 0.39 -17.96 -10.62
CA LYS A 362 1.46 -18.88 -10.20
C LYS A 362 2.22 -18.38 -8.97
N ASN A 363 2.56 -17.10 -8.93
CA ASN A 363 3.50 -16.53 -7.96
C ASN A 363 2.80 -15.88 -6.76
N PHE A 364 1.62 -15.30 -6.94
CA PHE A 364 0.84 -14.62 -5.91
C PHE A 364 -0.09 -15.60 -5.18
N THR A 365 0.54 -16.51 -4.44
CA THR A 365 -0.16 -17.53 -3.65
C THR A 365 -0.53 -16.98 -2.28
N PHE A 366 -1.51 -17.63 -1.66
CA PHE A 366 -2.03 -17.31 -0.35
C PHE A 366 -1.90 -18.56 0.55
N ASP A 367 -1.05 -18.51 1.58
CA ASP A 367 -0.65 -19.69 2.38
C ASP A 367 -0.23 -20.88 1.48
N GLY A 368 0.55 -20.59 0.44
CA GLY A 368 1.00 -21.57 -0.54
C GLY A 368 -0.09 -22.09 -1.50
N ARG A 369 -1.31 -21.57 -1.44
CA ARG A 369 -2.42 -21.95 -2.33
C ARG A 369 -2.64 -20.91 -3.42
N GLN A 370 -2.94 -21.36 -4.63
CA GLN A 370 -3.39 -20.46 -5.69
C GLN A 370 -4.81 -20.01 -5.38
N VAL A 371 -5.02 -18.70 -5.34
CA VAL A 371 -6.35 -18.09 -5.20
C VAL A 371 -6.66 -17.38 -6.52
N PRO A 372 -7.85 -17.56 -7.10
CA PRO A 372 -8.25 -16.82 -8.29
C PRO A 372 -8.16 -15.30 -8.03
N GLY A 373 -7.53 -14.58 -8.95
CA GLY A 373 -7.60 -13.12 -8.96
C GLY A 373 -8.94 -12.62 -9.50
N LEU A 374 -9.21 -11.35 -9.29
CA LEU A 374 -10.39 -10.65 -9.83
C LEU A 374 -10.01 -9.84 -11.08
N SER A 375 -10.94 -9.72 -12.02
CA SER A 375 -10.90 -8.65 -13.04
C SER A 375 -11.20 -7.29 -12.41
N GLY A 376 -11.03 -6.20 -13.18
CA GLY A 376 -11.35 -4.83 -12.72
C GLY A 376 -12.79 -4.68 -12.23
N ASP A 377 -13.77 -5.14 -13.02
CA ASP A 377 -15.19 -5.04 -12.65
C ASP A 377 -15.53 -5.90 -11.41
N GLU A 378 -14.94 -7.09 -11.31
CA GLU A 378 -15.12 -7.95 -10.13
C GLU A 378 -14.48 -7.34 -8.88
N ALA A 379 -13.34 -6.65 -9.02
CA ALA A 379 -12.67 -5.95 -7.93
C ALA A 379 -13.51 -4.77 -7.42
N VAL A 380 -14.06 -3.94 -8.31
CA VAL A 380 -15.01 -2.87 -7.94
C VAL A 380 -16.23 -3.46 -7.25
N ALA A 381 -16.84 -4.50 -7.84
CA ALA A 381 -17.99 -5.16 -7.24
C ALA A 381 -17.68 -5.75 -5.85
N TRP A 382 -16.47 -6.30 -5.67
CA TRP A 382 -16.02 -6.78 -4.36
C TRP A 382 -15.91 -5.63 -3.37
N LEU A 383 -15.27 -4.51 -3.72
CA LEU A 383 -15.09 -3.33 -2.85
C LEU A 383 -16.42 -2.71 -2.44
N GLU A 384 -17.34 -2.53 -3.38
CA GLU A 384 -18.66 -1.91 -3.16
C GLU A 384 -19.70 -2.86 -2.54
N SER A 385 -19.43 -4.17 -2.49
CA SER A 385 -20.39 -5.14 -1.97
C SER A 385 -20.70 -4.93 -0.48
N ASP A 386 -21.99 -4.91 -0.14
CA ASP A 386 -22.44 -4.99 1.26
C ASP A 386 -22.21 -6.43 1.78
N PRO A 387 -21.34 -6.62 2.78
CA PRO A 387 -21.04 -7.95 3.32
C PRO A 387 -22.25 -8.66 3.94
N LYS A 388 -23.37 -7.96 4.19
CA LYS A 388 -24.65 -8.56 4.62
C LYS A 388 -25.32 -9.42 3.53
N ARG A 389 -24.91 -9.31 2.26
CA ARG A 389 -25.53 -10.04 1.12
C ARG A 389 -24.83 -11.34 0.71
N GLY A 390 -23.86 -11.81 1.49
CA GLY A 390 -23.26 -13.13 1.28
C GLY A 390 -21.82 -13.07 0.77
N ARG A 391 -21.10 -14.18 0.99
CA ARG A 391 -19.63 -14.28 0.89
C ARG A 391 -19.19 -14.41 -0.57
N PHE A 392 -18.35 -13.50 -1.04
CA PHE A 392 -17.71 -13.61 -2.36
C PHE A 392 -16.34 -14.28 -2.23
N TRP A 393 -16.35 -15.62 -2.29
CA TRP A 393 -15.26 -16.45 -2.83
C TRP A 393 -13.92 -16.51 -2.05
N PRO A 394 -13.20 -17.64 -2.19
CA PRO A 394 -13.25 -18.71 -1.21
C PRO A 394 -12.61 -18.34 0.13
N ARG A 395 -13.13 -18.96 1.21
CA ARG A 395 -12.50 -18.94 2.54
C ARG A 395 -11.01 -19.24 2.45
N TRP A 396 -10.17 -18.28 2.84
CA TRP A 396 -9.04 -18.62 3.68
C TRP A 396 -9.59 -19.41 4.87
N PRO A 397 -9.06 -20.61 5.18
CA PRO A 397 -9.44 -21.26 6.41
C PRO A 397 -9.02 -20.36 7.57
N VAL A 398 -9.98 -19.60 8.11
CA VAL A 398 -9.86 -19.05 9.46
C VAL A 398 -9.86 -20.28 10.34
N HIS A 399 -8.66 -20.74 10.71
CA HIS A 399 -8.54 -21.77 11.73
C HIS A 399 -9.15 -21.21 13.02
N ARG A 400 -10.09 -21.99 13.56
CA ARG A 400 -10.83 -21.70 14.80
C ARG A 400 -9.90 -21.61 16.00
#